data_AF-A0A0J5GVN1-F1
#
_entry.id   AF-A0A0J5GVN1-F1
#
_cell.length_a   1.000
_cell.length_b   1.000
_cell.length_c   1.000
_cell.angle_alpha   90.00
_cell.angle_beta   90.00
_cell.angle_gamma   90.00
#
_symmetry.space_group_name_H-M   'P 1'
#
loop_
_entity.id
_entity.type
_entity.pdbx_description
1 polymer ?
#
loop_
_entity_poly.entity_id
_entity_poly.type
_entity_poly.pdbx_seq_one_letter_code
_entity_poly.pdbx_strand_id
1 'polypeptide(L)'
;MEKEEHSLFDQPIIAFGLPILIMLFGVFLLVEAHNSGKLKYIPVVFILLGLSEIIRAVMRRHYRPTKRKRAEINQKSGHVAYLLMATSVVCSVLLLIMERISVEMVLYVQLSMAIVIYPLLKLIFLVRHY
;
A
#
# COMPACT_ATOMS: atom_id res chain seq x y z
N MET A 1 29.22 19.14 3.72
CA MET A 1 27.78 19.42 3.55
C MET A 1 27.32 18.67 2.32
N GLU A 2 26.68 17.49 2.48
CA GLU A 2 25.98 16.85 1.35
C GLU A 2 24.85 17.81 0.94
N LYS A 3 24.82 18.22 -0.33
CA LYS A 3 23.67 18.95 -0.90
C LYS A 3 22.45 18.04 -0.73
N GLU A 4 21.44 18.48 0.01
CA GLU A 4 20.12 17.83 -0.02
C GLU A 4 19.60 17.96 -1.47
N GLU A 5 19.79 16.91 -2.28
CA GLU A 5 19.04 16.77 -3.52
C GLU A 5 17.57 16.70 -3.14
N HIS A 6 16.86 17.82 -3.30
CA HIS A 6 15.41 17.82 -3.28
C HIS A 6 14.93 16.93 -4.43
N SER A 7 14.62 15.68 -4.10
CA SER A 7 14.01 14.76 -5.04
C SER A 7 12.72 15.38 -5.57
N LEU A 8 12.47 15.27 -6.87
CA LEU A 8 11.21 15.71 -7.50
C LEU A 8 9.98 15.15 -6.75
N PHE A 9 10.12 13.95 -6.17
CA PHE A 9 9.13 13.26 -5.35
C PHE A 9 8.85 13.90 -3.98
N ASP A 10 9.61 14.92 -3.58
CA ASP A 10 9.42 15.71 -2.38
C ASP A 10 8.70 17.04 -2.66
N GLN A 11 8.26 17.30 -3.89
CA GLN A 11 7.38 18.44 -4.19
C GLN A 11 5.92 18.15 -3.79
N PRO A 12 5.19 19.07 -3.11
CA PRO A 12 3.85 18.83 -2.54
C PRO A 12 2.87 18.25 -3.56
N ILE A 13 2.92 18.80 -4.76
CA ILE A 13 2.09 18.42 -5.90
C ILE A 13 2.33 16.96 -6.29
N ILE A 14 3.58 16.49 -6.28
CA ILE A 14 3.92 15.13 -6.71
C ILE A 14 3.70 14.14 -5.57
N ALA A 15 4.06 14.50 -4.33
CA ALA A 15 3.97 13.60 -3.19
C ALA A 15 2.54 13.35 -2.71
N PHE A 16 1.62 14.31 -2.94
CA PHE A 16 0.23 14.20 -2.51
C PHE A 16 -0.75 14.35 -3.66
N GLY A 17 -0.53 15.30 -4.59
CA GLY A 17 -1.45 15.55 -5.70
C GLY A 17 -1.58 14.38 -6.66
N LEU A 18 -0.47 13.75 -7.07
CA LEU A 18 -0.51 12.57 -7.93
C LEU A 18 -1.22 11.38 -7.24
N PRO A 19 -0.88 11.00 -5.99
CA PRO A 19 -1.63 9.96 -5.28
C PRO A 19 -3.12 10.26 -5.10
N ILE A 20 -3.50 11.51 -4.80
CA ILE A 20 -4.90 11.92 -4.71
C ILE A 20 -5.60 11.72 -6.06
N LEU A 21 -4.96 12.10 -7.17
CA LEU A 21 -5.51 11.90 -8.50
C LEU A 21 -5.71 10.40 -8.82
N ILE A 22 -4.75 9.55 -8.45
CA ILE A 22 -4.86 8.09 -8.59
C ILE A 22 -6.07 7.58 -7.79
N MET A 23 -6.25 8.03 -6.55
CA MET A 23 -7.41 7.63 -5.73
C MET A 23 -8.73 8.11 -6.32
N LEU A 24 -8.79 9.37 -6.79
CA LEU A 24 -9.99 9.93 -7.42
C LEU A 24 -10.37 9.15 -8.68
N PHE A 25 -9.39 8.75 -9.49
CA PHE A 25 -9.62 7.88 -10.63
C PHE A 25 -10.17 6.51 -10.21
N GLY A 26 -9.62 5.93 -9.14
CA GLY A 26 -10.17 4.73 -8.52
C GLY A 26 -11.62 4.89 -8.08
N VAL A 27 -11.97 5.98 -7.40
CA VAL A 27 -13.35 6.29 -6.99
C VAL A 27 -14.27 6.46 -8.20
N PHE A 28 -13.83 7.15 -9.25
CA PHE A 28 -14.58 7.30 -10.49
C PHE A 28 -14.88 5.93 -11.13
N LEU A 29 -13.87 5.07 -11.23
CA LEU A 29 -14.05 3.70 -11.72
C LEU A 29 -14.97 2.87 -10.81
N LEU A 30 -15.00 3.14 -9.50
CA LEU A 30 -15.89 2.44 -8.56
C LEU A 30 -17.35 2.74 -8.89
N VAL A 31 -17.66 4.01 -9.15
CA VAL A 31 -19.00 4.45 -9.55
C VAL A 31 -19.39 3.81 -10.90
N GLU A 32 -18.48 3.79 -11.85
CA GLU A 32 -18.72 3.18 -13.16
C GLU A 32 -18.89 1.65 -13.09
N ALA A 33 -18.10 0.98 -12.26
CA ALA A 33 -18.19 -0.45 -12.01
C ALA A 33 -19.49 -0.83 -11.28
N HIS A 34 -19.97 0.03 -10.39
CA HIS A 34 -21.26 -0.15 -9.73
C HIS A 34 -22.42 -0.09 -10.73
N ASN A 35 -22.37 0.85 -11.68
CA ASN A 35 -23.42 1.04 -12.69
C ASN A 35 -23.40 -0.04 -13.80
N SER A 36 -22.21 -0.50 -14.20
CA SER A 36 -22.05 -1.43 -15.34
C SER A 36 -21.85 -2.90 -14.94
N GLY A 37 -21.59 -3.19 -13.66
CA GLY A 37 -21.27 -4.52 -13.14
C GLY A 37 -19.90 -5.07 -13.57
N LYS A 38 -19.17 -4.36 -14.44
CA LYS A 38 -17.84 -4.71 -14.94
C LYS A 38 -16.76 -4.06 -14.07
N LEU A 39 -15.58 -4.68 -14.00
CA LEU A 39 -14.37 -4.11 -13.36
C LEU A 39 -14.49 -3.86 -11.84
N LYS A 40 -15.30 -4.63 -11.09
CA LYS A 40 -15.53 -4.41 -9.64
C LYS A 40 -14.27 -4.22 -8.78
N TYR A 41 -13.13 -4.79 -9.18
CA TYR A 41 -11.91 -4.84 -8.37
C TYR A 41 -10.81 -3.84 -8.77
N ILE A 42 -10.80 -3.38 -10.02
CA ILE A 42 -9.83 -2.38 -10.50
C ILE A 42 -9.89 -1.06 -9.70
N PRO A 43 -11.07 -0.50 -9.39
CA PRO A 43 -11.21 0.72 -8.60
C PRO A 43 -10.43 0.69 -7.28
N VAL A 44 -10.52 -0.42 -6.56
CA VAL A 44 -9.90 -0.57 -5.25
C VAL A 44 -8.38 -0.57 -5.38
N VAL A 45 -7.82 -1.22 -6.40
CA VAL A 45 -6.37 -1.23 -6.63
C VAL A 45 -5.83 0.19 -6.76
N PHE A 46 -6.51 1.06 -7.52
CA PHE A 46 -6.12 2.46 -7.65
C PHE A 46 -6.18 3.21 -6.32
N ILE A 47 -7.25 3.02 -5.54
CA ILE A 47 -7.38 3.65 -4.21
C ILE A 47 -6.24 3.21 -3.29
N LEU A 48 -5.94 1.90 -3.25
CA LEU A 48 -4.88 1.35 -2.40
C LEU A 48 -3.48 1.79 -2.86
N LEU A 49 -3.25 1.90 -4.17
CA LEU A 49 -1.98 2.42 -4.71
C LEU A 49 -1.77 3.89 -4.33
N GLY A 50 -2.80 4.73 -4.45
CA GLY A 50 -2.72 6.12 -4.01
C GLY A 50 -2.46 6.24 -2.51
N LEU A 51 -3.14 5.45 -1.68
CA LEU A 51 -2.88 5.40 -0.23
C LEU A 51 -1.43 4.97 0.07
N SER A 52 -0.93 3.96 -0.62
CA SER A 52 0.44 3.45 -0.51
C SER A 52 1.48 4.55 -0.78
N GLU A 53 1.26 5.35 -1.82
CA GLU A 53 2.13 6.48 -2.14
C GLU A 53 2.05 7.63 -1.12
N ILE A 54 0.87 7.91 -0.58
CA ILE A 54 0.70 8.90 0.50
C ILE A 54 1.51 8.48 1.73
N ILE A 55 1.41 7.21 2.14
CA ILE A 55 2.18 6.69 3.27
C ILE A 55 3.69 6.88 3.03
N ARG A 56 4.17 6.56 1.82
CA ARG A 56 5.58 6.76 1.45
C ARG A 56 5.98 8.23 1.48
N ALA A 57 5.12 9.14 1.01
CA ALA A 57 5.34 10.58 1.03
C ALA A 57 5.44 11.13 2.46
N VAL A 58 4.51 10.75 3.34
CA VAL A 58 4.52 11.12 4.77
C VAL A 58 5.81 10.66 5.44
N MET A 59 6.19 9.41 5.22
CA MET A 59 7.44 8.85 5.75
C MET A 59 8.69 9.64 5.31
N ARG A 60 8.79 9.98 4.02
CA ARG A 60 9.95 10.72 3.48
C ARG A 60 10.05 12.12 4.07
N ARG A 61 8.92 12.85 4.14
CA ARG A 61 8.91 14.26 4.51
C ARG A 61 8.97 14.52 6.00
N HIS A 62 8.18 13.79 6.77
CA HIS A 62 7.96 14.14 8.17
C HIS A 62 9.06 13.58 9.08
N TYR A 63 9.50 12.35 8.83
CA TYR A 63 10.39 11.64 9.73
C TYR A 63 11.87 11.65 9.30
N ARG A 64 12.16 11.89 8.01
CA ARG A 64 13.51 11.91 7.41
C ARG A 64 14.52 10.93 8.08
N PRO A 65 14.25 9.60 8.09
CA PRO A 65 15.10 8.65 8.81
C PRO A 65 16.49 8.53 8.17
N THR A 66 17.51 8.37 9.01
CA THR A 66 18.90 8.10 8.58
C THR A 66 19.00 6.82 7.74
N LYS A 67 20.04 6.70 6.90
CA LYS A 67 20.26 5.53 6.04
C LYS A 67 20.23 4.20 6.83
N ARG A 68 20.87 4.16 8.00
CA ARG A 68 20.90 3.00 8.90
C ARG A 68 19.50 2.64 9.43
N LYS A 69 18.76 3.61 9.96
CA LYS A 69 17.40 3.40 10.48
C LYS A 69 16.43 2.98 9.39
N ARG A 70 16.58 3.50 8.17
CA ARG A 70 15.80 3.11 6.99
C ARG A 70 16.04 1.65 6.60
N ALA A 71 17.29 1.18 6.62
CA ALA A 71 17.62 -0.22 6.33
C ALA A 71 17.01 -1.17 7.37
N GLU A 72 17.12 -0.83 8.66
CA GLU A 72 16.54 -1.61 9.75
C GLU A 72 15.00 -1.70 9.63
N ILE A 73 14.34 -0.57 9.40
CA ILE A 73 12.87 -0.54 9.20
C ILE A 73 12.49 -1.34 7.96
N ASN A 74 13.22 -1.21 6.85
CA ASN A 74 12.94 -1.98 5.63
C ASN A 74 13.06 -3.50 5.86
N GLN A 75 14.06 -3.94 6.62
CA GLN A 75 14.25 -5.35 6.95
C GLN A 75 13.14 -5.88 7.86
N LYS A 76 12.84 -5.15 8.95
CA LYS A 76 11.76 -5.52 9.90
C LYS A 76 10.40 -5.55 9.22
N SER A 77 10.04 -4.48 8.51
CA SER A 77 8.77 -4.39 7.78
C SER A 77 8.66 -5.44 6.68
N GLY A 78 9.75 -5.75 5.98
CA GLY A 78 9.77 -6.79 4.95
C GLY A 78 9.53 -8.18 5.52
N HIS A 79 10.20 -8.53 6.62
CA HIS A 79 10.02 -9.82 7.26
C HIS A 79 8.60 -10.01 7.80
N VAL A 80 8.06 -9.00 8.48
CA VAL A 80 6.68 -9.04 9.00
C VAL A 80 5.66 -9.07 7.87
N ALA A 81 5.87 -8.30 6.79
CA ALA A 81 5.00 -8.33 5.61
C ALA A 81 4.97 -9.72 4.97
N TYR A 82 6.12 -10.37 4.85
CA TYR A 82 6.20 -11.73 4.31
C TYR A 82 5.43 -12.74 5.17
N LEU A 83 5.62 -12.71 6.48
CA LEU A 83 4.89 -13.58 7.41
C LEU A 83 3.38 -13.37 7.29
N LEU A 84 2.92 -12.12 7.31
CA LEU A 84 1.49 -11.80 7.21
C LEU A 84 0.90 -12.21 5.85
N MET A 85 1.62 -12.01 4.75
CA MET A 85 1.18 -12.47 3.43
C MET A 85 1.12 -13.99 3.37
N ALA A 86 2.13 -14.71 3.86
CA ALA A 86 2.13 -16.18 3.88
C ALA A 86 0.96 -16.73 4.71
N THR A 87 0.74 -16.18 5.91
CA THR A 87 -0.42 -16.57 6.74
C THR A 87 -1.74 -16.25 6.05
N SER A 88 -1.85 -15.08 5.41
CA SER A 88 -3.05 -14.69 4.66
C SER A 88 -3.34 -15.64 3.50
N VAL A 89 -2.31 -16.09 2.76
CA VAL A 89 -2.46 -17.07 1.68
C VAL A 89 -3.00 -18.38 2.23
N VAL A 90 -2.42 -18.90 3.31
CA VAL A 90 -2.88 -20.15 3.95
C VAL A 90 -4.33 -20.03 4.39
N CYS A 91 -4.70 -18.95 5.10
CA CYS A 91 -6.08 -18.72 5.51
C CYS A 91 -7.03 -18.60 4.31
N SER A 92 -6.62 -17.91 3.25
CA SER A 92 -7.44 -17.73 2.04
C SER A 92 -7.68 -19.06 1.32
N VAL A 93 -6.65 -19.91 1.22
CA VAL A 93 -6.78 -21.25 0.62
C VAL A 93 -7.70 -22.14 1.46
N LEU A 94 -7.58 -22.11 2.78
CA LEU A 94 -8.48 -22.86 3.67
C LEU A 94 -9.94 -22.42 3.49
N LEU A 95 -10.20 -21.11 3.46
CA LEU A 95 -11.55 -20.57 3.24
C LEU A 95 -12.09 -20.91 1.85
N LEU A 96 -11.22 -20.96 0.83
CA LEU A 96 -11.58 -21.37 -0.52
C LEU A 96 -11.99 -22.86 -0.56
N ILE A 97 -11.22 -23.74 0.09
CA ILE A 97 -11.54 -25.17 0.19
C ILE A 97 -12.84 -25.40 0.96
N MET A 98 -13.11 -24.60 1.97
CA MET A 98 -14.37 -24.63 2.74
C MET A 98 -15.56 -24.00 1.99
N GLU A 99 -15.37 -23.61 0.72
CA GLU A 99 -16.38 -22.94 -0.12
C GLU A 99 -16.96 -21.65 0.51
N ARG A 100 -16.19 -21.00 1.40
CA ARG A 100 -16.61 -19.78 2.09
C ARG A 100 -16.34 -18.52 1.29
N ILE A 101 -15.38 -18.58 0.36
CA ILE A 101 -14.97 -17.45 -0.49
C ILE A 101 -14.67 -17.95 -1.91
N SER A 102 -14.80 -17.05 -2.90
CA SER A 102 -14.44 -17.36 -4.29
C SER A 102 -12.95 -17.11 -4.57
N VAL A 103 -12.44 -17.67 -5.67
CA VAL A 103 -11.06 -17.41 -6.16
C VAL A 103 -10.82 -15.91 -6.37
N GLU A 104 -11.82 -15.19 -6.88
CA GLU A 104 -11.73 -13.72 -7.06
C GLU A 104 -11.50 -12.99 -5.73
N MET A 105 -12.21 -13.40 -4.67
CA MET A 105 -12.04 -12.82 -3.33
C MET A 105 -10.64 -13.11 -2.77
N VAL A 106 -10.09 -14.30 -3.01
CA VAL A 106 -8.72 -14.65 -2.61
C VAL A 106 -7.72 -13.72 -3.29
N LEU A 107 -7.79 -13.59 -4.62
CA LEU A 107 -6.90 -12.71 -5.40
C LEU A 107 -7.00 -11.25 -4.92
N TYR A 108 -8.21 -10.79 -4.61
CA TYR A 108 -8.44 -9.45 -4.08
C TYR A 108 -7.78 -9.23 -2.72
N VAL A 109 -7.94 -10.15 -1.77
CA VAL A 109 -7.31 -10.07 -0.45
C VAL A 109 -5.79 -10.03 -0.61
N GLN A 110 -5.22 -10.91 -1.43
CA GLN A 110 -3.77 -10.97 -1.63
C GLN A 110 -3.22 -9.71 -2.31
N LEU A 111 -3.90 -9.20 -3.34
CA LEU A 111 -3.49 -7.98 -4.02
C LEU A 111 -3.58 -6.75 -3.10
N SER A 112 -4.65 -6.64 -2.32
CA SER A 112 -4.84 -5.55 -1.36
C SER A 112 -3.75 -5.57 -0.28
N MET A 113 -3.44 -6.75 0.26
CA MET A 113 -2.37 -6.94 1.23
C MET A 113 -1.02 -6.55 0.62
N ALA A 114 -0.69 -7.03 -0.59
CA ALA A 114 0.58 -6.73 -1.25
C ALA A 114 0.83 -5.23 -1.45
N ILE A 115 -0.21 -4.46 -1.78
CA ILE A 115 -0.09 -3.01 -2.04
C ILE A 115 0.16 -2.21 -0.75
N VAL A 116 -0.55 -2.56 0.33
CA VAL A 116 -0.68 -1.70 1.52
C VAL A 116 0.18 -2.17 2.69
N ILE A 117 0.35 -3.48 2.88
CA ILE A 117 0.88 -4.01 4.14
C ILE A 117 2.31 -3.55 4.40
N TYR A 118 3.16 -3.58 3.38
CA TYR A 118 4.55 -3.20 3.48
C TYR A 118 4.75 -1.72 3.82
N PRO A 119 4.18 -0.75 3.07
CA PRO A 119 4.30 0.67 3.40
C PRO A 119 3.65 1.01 4.75
N LEU A 120 2.54 0.37 5.11
CA LEU A 120 1.87 0.60 6.39
C LEU A 120 2.71 0.10 7.57
N LEU A 121 3.30 -1.10 7.48
CA LEU A 121 4.24 -1.61 8.48
C LEU A 121 5.47 -0.70 8.61
N LYS A 122 6.01 -0.21 7.49
CA LYS A 122 7.11 0.75 7.55
C LYS A 122 6.75 2.01 8.31
N LEU A 123 5.56 2.56 8.09
CA LEU A 123 5.09 3.73 8.82
C LEU A 123 4.95 3.41 10.32
N ILE A 124 4.32 2.30 10.68
CA ILE A 124 4.16 1.88 12.09
C ILE A 124 5.52 1.76 12.79
N PHE A 125 6.48 1.05 12.19
CA PHE A 125 7.81 0.89 12.78
C PHE A 125 8.57 2.23 12.86
N LEU A 126 8.38 3.11 11.87
CA LEU A 126 9.00 4.43 11.89
C LEU A 126 8.45 5.30 13.02
N VAL A 127 7.13 5.34 13.19
CA VAL A 127 6.42 6.08 14.25
C VAL A 127 6.80 5.55 15.63
N ARG A 128 6.82 4.22 15.80
CA ARG A 128 7.15 3.59 17.10
C ARG A 128 8.58 3.89 17.58
N HIS A 129 9.49 4.17 16.66
CA HIS A 129 10.90 4.44 16.97
C HIS A 129 11.24 5.94 16.93
N TYR A 130 10.26 6.83 16.73
CA TYR A 130 10.43 8.28 16.79
C TYR A 130 9.97 8.81 18.15
#